data_AF-A0A2V6P6V8-F1
#
_entry.id   AF-A0A2V6P6V8-F1
#
_cell.length_a   1.000
_cell.length_b   1.000
_cell.length_c   1.000
_cell.angle_alpha   90.00
_cell.angle_beta   90.00
_cell.angle_gamma   90.00
#
_symmetry.space_group_name_H-M   'P 1'
#
loop_
_entity.id
_entity.type
_entity.pdbx_description
1 polymer ?
#
loop_
_entity_poly.entity_id
_entity_poly.type
_entity_poly.pdbx_seq_one_letter_code
_entity_poly.pdbx_strand_id
1 'polypeptide(L)'
;LHPLRRVGARSEGRFERISWDEALDEVARQTRRVRDTYGPAAILDCSRTGSSSILHSRVVVQRLLHMFGGCTELWSNLSAEAEVFGLRHTFGAAADYKKSGREPVDYVNSRLILMWGWSPGDGHFGTGTLQYLKWAKQHGVRILCVDPRVTTTSRQLADEHVTIRPSTDAAMLIAMAQAIVS
;
A
#
# COMPACT_ATOMS: atom_id res chain seq x y z
N LEU A 1 -3.05 27.53 5.04
CA LEU A 1 -4.06 26.78 4.26
C LEU A 1 -5.43 26.99 4.91
N HIS A 2 -6.50 27.08 4.12
CA HIS A 2 -7.87 27.32 4.59
C HIS A 2 -8.84 26.27 4.03
N PRO A 3 -9.92 25.92 4.74
CA PRO A 3 -10.98 25.08 4.20
C PRO A 3 -11.66 25.71 2.98
N LEU A 4 -12.09 24.86 2.06
CA LEU A 4 -12.74 25.24 0.81
C LEU A 4 -14.08 24.50 0.68
N ARG A 5 -15.15 25.25 0.37
CA ARG A 5 -16.47 24.69 0.04
C ARG A 5 -16.67 24.72 -1.47
N ARG A 6 -17.15 23.62 -2.04
CA ARG A 6 -17.51 23.55 -3.47
C ARG A 6 -18.79 24.36 -3.72
N VAL A 7 -18.76 25.26 -4.71
CA VAL A 7 -19.89 26.17 -5.06
C VAL A 7 -20.46 25.96 -6.47
N GLY A 8 -20.02 24.92 -7.18
CA GLY A 8 -20.48 24.56 -8.52
C GLY A 8 -20.71 23.06 -8.66
N ALA A 9 -20.93 22.59 -9.89
CA ALA A 9 -21.06 21.16 -10.15
C ALA A 9 -19.76 20.40 -9.81
N ARG A 10 -19.88 19.08 -9.62
CA ARG A 10 -18.70 18.26 -9.31
C ARG A 10 -17.75 18.33 -10.51
N SER A 11 -16.45 18.44 -10.24
CA SER A 11 -15.38 18.55 -11.23
C SER A 11 -15.23 19.91 -11.94
N GLU A 12 -16.04 20.93 -11.63
CA GLU A 12 -15.86 22.30 -12.16
C GLU A 12 -14.67 23.05 -11.53
N GLY A 13 -14.11 22.55 -10.42
CA GLY A 13 -13.00 23.20 -9.72
C GLY A 13 -13.37 24.53 -9.04
N ARG A 14 -14.67 24.84 -8.89
CA ARG A 14 -15.14 26.09 -8.27
C ARG A 14 -15.33 25.93 -6.76
N PHE A 15 -14.54 26.70 -6.00
CA PHE A 15 -14.55 26.69 -4.55
C PHE A 15 -14.57 28.11 -3.97
N GLU A 16 -15.14 28.24 -2.79
CA GLU A 16 -15.02 29.42 -1.94
C GLU A 16 -14.33 29.07 -0.63
N ARG A 17 -13.65 30.05 -0.03
CA ARG A 17 -13.02 29.90 1.27
C ARG A 17 -14.08 30.04 2.37
N ILE A 18 -14.01 29.15 3.36
CA ILE A 18 -14.83 29.20 4.56
C ILE A 18 -13.94 29.09 5.82
N SER A 19 -14.49 29.40 6.98
CA SER A 19 -13.83 29.18 8.26
C SER A 19 -13.76 27.69 8.61
N TRP A 20 -12.92 27.34 9.60
CA TRP A 20 -12.87 25.98 10.12
C TRP A 20 -14.16 25.59 10.83
N ASP A 21 -14.76 26.50 11.58
CA ASP A 21 -16.02 26.24 12.29
C ASP A 21 -17.15 25.92 11.30
N GLU A 22 -17.31 26.73 10.25
CA GLU A 22 -18.29 26.46 9.18
C GLU A 22 -18.06 25.11 8.48
N ALA A 23 -16.80 24.76 8.23
CA ALA A 23 -16.46 23.50 7.57
C ALA A 23 -16.81 22.29 8.46
N LEU A 24 -16.45 22.36 9.74
CA LEU A 24 -16.70 21.29 10.71
C LEU A 24 -18.20 21.13 10.99
N ASP A 25 -18.92 22.25 11.15
CA ASP A 25 -20.36 22.24 11.38
C ASP A 25 -21.11 21.63 10.20
N GLU A 26 -20.76 22.01 8.96
CA GLU A 26 -21.40 21.45 7.77
C GLU A 26 -21.13 19.95 7.65
N VAL A 27 -19.89 19.50 7.86
CA VAL A 27 -19.55 18.06 7.85
C VAL A 27 -20.33 17.32 8.94
N ALA A 28 -20.31 17.81 10.18
CA ALA A 28 -21.01 17.18 11.30
C ALA A 28 -22.53 17.11 11.06
N ARG A 29 -23.11 18.16 10.46
CA ARG A 29 -24.54 18.20 10.10
C ARG A 29 -24.87 17.17 9.02
N GLN A 30 -24.07 17.08 7.96
CA GLN A 30 -24.30 16.12 6.89
C GLN A 30 -24.09 14.67 7.34
N THR A 31 -23.05 14.40 8.14
CA THR A 31 -22.79 13.06 8.68
C THR A 31 -23.93 12.62 9.61
N ARG A 32 -24.46 13.52 10.46
CA ARG A 32 -25.68 13.25 11.26
C ARG A 32 -26.89 12.98 10.38
N ARG A 33 -27.16 13.84 9.39
CA ARG A 33 -28.28 13.64 8.45
C ARG A 33 -28.21 12.28 7.77
N VAL A 34 -27.04 11.87 7.26
CA VAL A 34 -26.85 10.59 6.59
C VAL A 34 -27.11 9.42 7.53
N ARG A 35 -26.53 9.45 8.74
CA ARG A 35 -26.76 8.43 9.76
C ARG A 35 -28.23 8.32 10.14
N ASP A 36 -28.88 9.45 10.42
CA ASP A 36 -30.25 9.48 10.92
C ASP A 36 -31.27 9.10 9.83
N THR A 37 -30.95 9.35 8.55
CA THR A 37 -31.84 9.03 7.42
C THR A 37 -31.63 7.61 6.88
N TYR A 38 -30.37 7.15 6.77
CA TYR A 38 -30.02 5.93 6.04
C TYR A 38 -29.30 4.88 6.92
N GLY A 39 -29.09 5.19 8.19
CA GLY A 39 -28.34 4.35 9.12
C GLY A 39 -26.82 4.53 9.01
N PRO A 40 -26.06 4.00 10.00
CA PRO A 40 -24.61 4.12 10.05
C PRO A 40 -23.89 3.44 8.87
N ALA A 41 -24.47 2.38 8.29
CA ALA A 41 -23.89 1.67 7.15
C ALA A 41 -23.82 2.53 5.86
N ALA A 42 -24.56 3.64 5.78
CA ALA A 42 -24.45 4.57 4.66
C ALA A 42 -23.17 5.43 4.69
N ILE A 43 -22.41 5.39 5.77
CA ILE A 43 -21.11 6.06 5.90
C ILE A 43 -20.02 5.03 5.61
N LEU A 44 -19.13 5.34 4.65
CA LEU A 44 -18.03 4.45 4.24
C LEU A 44 -16.69 4.96 4.76
N ASP A 45 -15.99 4.15 5.57
CA ASP A 45 -14.59 4.40 5.95
C ASP A 45 -13.62 3.90 4.87
N CYS A 46 -13.22 4.82 3.99
CA CYS A 46 -12.12 4.63 3.04
C CYS A 46 -10.78 5.21 3.54
N SER A 47 -10.64 5.58 4.81
CA SER A 47 -9.38 6.11 5.32
C SER A 47 -8.28 5.04 5.27
N ARG A 48 -7.09 5.41 4.77
CA ARG A 48 -5.94 4.50 4.55
C ARG A 48 -4.63 5.25 4.83
N THR A 49 -3.51 4.68 4.42
CA THR A 49 -2.13 5.06 4.77
C THR A 49 -1.62 6.37 4.16
N GLY A 50 -2.51 7.31 3.80
CA GLY A 50 -2.11 8.65 3.35
C GLY A 50 -1.39 9.45 4.45
N SER A 51 -1.68 9.15 5.72
CA SER A 51 -0.90 9.56 6.89
C SER A 51 -0.68 8.34 7.78
N SER A 52 0.58 7.96 7.98
CA SER A 52 0.98 6.85 8.86
C SER A 52 1.49 7.35 10.23
N SER A 53 1.26 8.63 10.54
CA SER A 53 1.62 9.20 11.85
C SER A 53 0.76 8.62 12.96
N ILE A 54 1.30 8.50 14.16
CA ILE A 54 0.54 7.96 15.32
C ILE A 54 -0.70 8.80 15.61
N LEU A 55 -0.56 10.14 15.56
CA LEU A 55 -1.60 11.09 15.97
C LEU A 55 -2.65 11.38 14.89
N HIS A 56 -2.32 11.23 13.61
CA HIS A 56 -3.25 11.47 12.49
C HIS A 56 -3.41 10.24 11.60
N SER A 57 -3.31 9.04 12.20
CA SER A 57 -3.57 7.78 11.52
C SER A 57 -5.06 7.51 11.35
N ARG A 58 -5.36 6.51 10.51
CA ARG A 58 -6.68 5.89 10.35
C ARG A 58 -7.39 5.57 11.68
N VAL A 59 -6.64 5.23 12.73
CA VAL A 59 -7.20 4.83 14.03
C VAL A 59 -8.11 5.91 14.63
N VAL A 60 -7.78 7.19 14.44
CA VAL A 60 -8.58 8.30 14.99
C VAL A 60 -9.93 8.40 14.28
N VAL A 61 -9.94 8.26 12.95
CA VAL A 61 -11.17 8.28 12.14
C VAL A 61 -12.04 7.07 12.47
N GLN A 62 -11.45 5.87 12.56
CA GLN A 62 -12.18 4.67 12.97
C GLN A 62 -12.78 4.83 14.36
N ARG A 63 -12.02 5.37 15.33
CA ARG A 63 -12.55 5.61 16.67
C ARG A 63 -13.74 6.57 16.66
N LEU A 64 -13.64 7.68 15.92
CA LEU A 64 -14.73 8.65 15.77
C LEU A 64 -15.98 7.97 15.20
N LEU A 65 -15.86 7.25 14.09
CA LEU A 65 -17.01 6.61 13.41
C LEU A 65 -17.65 5.51 14.27
N HIS A 66 -16.86 4.70 14.97
CA HIS A 66 -17.40 3.70 15.89
C HIS A 66 -18.15 4.32 17.07
N MET A 67 -17.62 5.40 17.67
CA MET A 67 -18.34 6.14 18.71
C MET A 67 -19.59 6.86 18.17
N PHE A 68 -19.63 7.14 16.87
CA PHE A 68 -20.74 7.81 16.20
C PHE A 68 -21.90 6.87 15.81
N GLY A 69 -21.77 5.56 16.07
CA GLY A 69 -22.78 4.54 15.76
C GLY A 69 -22.32 3.49 14.73
N GLY A 70 -21.06 3.54 14.28
CA GLY A 70 -20.49 2.61 13.31
C GLY A 70 -20.46 3.17 11.88
N CYS A 71 -19.84 2.39 10.99
CA CYS A 71 -19.74 2.68 9.56
C CYS A 71 -19.56 1.39 8.75
N THR A 72 -19.74 1.46 7.43
CA THR A 72 -19.27 0.43 6.51
C THR A 72 -17.76 0.55 6.36
N GLU A 73 -17.05 -0.54 6.54
CA GLU A 73 -15.62 -0.64 6.26
C GLU A 73 -15.38 -1.38 4.94
N LEU A 74 -14.28 -1.08 4.25
CA LEU A 74 -13.87 -1.91 3.13
C LEU A 74 -13.46 -3.29 3.65
N TRP A 75 -13.98 -4.34 3.02
CA TRP A 75 -13.56 -5.72 3.27
C TRP A 75 -12.06 -5.95 3.02
N SER A 76 -11.45 -5.08 2.21
CA SER A 76 -10.15 -5.32 1.61
C SER A 76 -9.25 -4.06 1.57
N ASN A 77 -7.98 -4.28 1.28
CA ASN A 77 -6.91 -3.32 1.01
C ASN A 77 -6.80 -2.99 -0.48
N LEU A 78 -6.98 -1.72 -0.80
CA LEU A 78 -6.96 -1.24 -2.19
C LEU A 78 -5.67 -1.52 -2.97
N SER A 79 -4.53 -1.75 -2.30
CA SER A 79 -3.23 -1.91 -2.97
C SER A 79 -2.43 -3.15 -2.59
N ALA A 80 -2.83 -3.92 -1.57
CA ALA A 80 -2.04 -5.06 -1.07
C ALA A 80 -2.85 -6.37 -0.92
N GLU A 81 -4.12 -6.40 -1.32
CA GLU A 81 -4.95 -7.59 -1.10
C GLU A 81 -4.42 -8.87 -1.76
N ALA A 82 -3.82 -8.79 -2.95
CA ALA A 82 -3.31 -9.98 -3.62
C ALA A 82 -2.22 -10.67 -2.78
N GLU A 83 -1.36 -9.89 -2.13
CA GLU A 83 -0.34 -10.38 -1.20
C GLU A 83 -0.97 -10.97 0.06
N VAL A 84 -1.91 -10.26 0.68
CA VAL A 84 -2.65 -10.72 1.88
C VAL A 84 -3.35 -12.04 1.61
N PHE A 85 -4.00 -12.17 0.45
CA PHE A 85 -4.68 -13.39 0.01
C PHE A 85 -3.69 -14.55 -0.13
N GLY A 86 -2.62 -14.36 -0.90
CA GLY A 86 -1.64 -15.43 -1.16
C GLY A 86 -0.96 -15.91 0.13
N LEU A 87 -0.61 -14.97 1.01
CA LEU A 87 0.00 -15.27 2.29
C LEU A 87 -0.93 -16.08 3.21
N ARG A 88 -2.18 -15.66 3.36
CA ARG A 88 -3.16 -16.36 4.21
C ARG A 88 -3.55 -17.73 3.68
N HIS A 89 -3.59 -17.91 2.36
CA HIS A 89 -3.84 -19.21 1.75
C HIS A 89 -2.67 -20.17 1.93
N THR A 90 -1.45 -19.66 1.96
CA THR A 90 -0.23 -20.48 2.06
C THR A 90 0.14 -20.79 3.52
N PHE A 91 0.08 -19.78 4.39
CA PHE A 91 0.58 -19.86 5.78
C PHE A 91 -0.54 -19.82 6.84
N GLY A 92 -1.80 -19.76 6.42
CA GLY A 92 -2.98 -19.77 7.29
C GLY A 92 -3.54 -18.38 7.61
N ALA A 93 -4.79 -18.36 8.11
CA ALA A 93 -5.57 -17.12 8.27
C ALA A 93 -4.97 -16.09 9.24
N ALA A 94 -4.13 -16.53 10.19
CA ALA A 94 -3.49 -15.68 11.18
C ALA A 94 -2.20 -15.00 10.68
N ALA A 95 -1.73 -15.32 9.47
CA ALA A 95 -0.49 -14.77 8.93
C ALA A 95 -0.65 -13.26 8.65
N ASP A 96 0.25 -12.46 9.22
CA ASP A 96 0.29 -11.01 9.07
C ASP A 96 1.27 -10.64 7.94
N TYR A 97 0.73 -10.16 6.82
CA TYR A 97 1.51 -9.95 5.60
C TYR A 97 2.70 -8.99 5.79
N LYS A 98 2.57 -8.00 6.68
CA LYS A 98 3.66 -7.05 6.95
C LYS A 98 4.72 -7.58 7.91
N LYS A 99 4.43 -8.67 8.63
CA LYS A 99 5.35 -9.29 9.59
C LYS A 99 5.91 -10.63 9.12
N SER A 100 5.48 -11.09 7.96
CA SER A 100 5.87 -12.40 7.42
C SER A 100 7.15 -12.35 6.55
N GLY A 101 7.78 -11.18 6.44
CA GLY A 101 9.03 -10.97 5.73
C GLY A 101 10.26 -10.90 6.63
N ARG A 102 11.44 -10.76 6.01
CA ARG A 102 12.70 -10.47 6.73
C ARG A 102 12.94 -8.97 6.79
N GLU A 103 13.51 -8.52 7.90
CA GLU A 103 13.97 -7.14 8.04
C GLU A 103 15.09 -6.83 7.03
N PRO A 104 15.16 -5.61 6.45
CA PRO A 104 16.18 -5.26 5.46
C PRO A 104 17.63 -5.46 5.92
N VAL A 105 17.88 -5.41 7.23
CA VAL A 105 19.20 -5.69 7.81
C VAL A 105 19.69 -7.12 7.53
N ASP A 106 18.78 -8.07 7.28
CA ASP A 106 19.10 -9.48 7.04
C ASP A 106 19.45 -9.77 5.56
N TYR A 107 19.29 -8.79 4.66
CA TYR A 107 19.57 -8.98 3.23
C TYR A 107 21.02 -9.40 2.96
N VAL A 108 21.97 -8.93 3.77
CA VAL A 108 23.39 -9.30 3.67
C VAL A 108 23.66 -10.80 3.89
N ASN A 109 22.75 -11.52 4.55
CA ASN A 109 22.89 -12.95 4.81
C ASN A 109 22.35 -13.82 3.67
N SER A 110 21.78 -13.21 2.62
CA SER A 110 21.31 -13.93 1.43
C SER A 110 22.48 -14.29 0.51
N ARG A 111 22.36 -15.35 -0.28
CA ARG A 111 23.27 -15.59 -1.43
C ARG A 111 22.72 -15.03 -2.73
N LEU A 112 21.40 -14.96 -2.81
CA LEU A 112 20.64 -14.48 -3.95
C LEU A 112 19.42 -13.72 -3.44
N ILE A 113 19.17 -12.54 -3.99
CA ILE A 113 17.93 -11.79 -3.82
C ILE A 113 17.25 -11.70 -5.18
N LEU A 114 16.01 -12.20 -5.26
CA LEU A 114 15.16 -12.07 -6.43
C LEU A 114 14.18 -10.91 -6.23
N MET A 115 14.44 -9.81 -6.91
CA MET A 115 13.59 -8.62 -6.92
C MET A 115 12.53 -8.76 -8.02
N TRP A 116 11.32 -9.14 -7.63
CA TRP A 116 10.22 -9.40 -8.58
C TRP A 116 9.23 -8.24 -8.61
N GLY A 117 9.15 -7.52 -9.74
CA GLY A 117 8.27 -6.36 -9.92
C GLY A 117 8.52 -5.22 -8.91
N TRP A 118 9.70 -5.19 -8.30
CA TRP A 118 10.00 -4.35 -7.15
C TRP A 118 11.11 -3.35 -7.44
N SER A 119 10.81 -2.05 -7.29
CA SER A 119 11.69 -0.95 -7.72
C SER A 119 11.97 0.11 -6.64
N PRO A 120 12.67 -0.21 -5.53
CA PRO A 120 12.99 0.73 -4.44
C PRO A 120 13.89 1.93 -4.80
N GLY A 121 14.46 1.97 -5.99
CA GLY A 121 15.17 3.13 -6.55
C GLY A 121 14.27 4.10 -7.33
N ASP A 122 13.07 3.69 -7.71
CA ASP A 122 12.09 4.55 -8.40
C ASP A 122 11.01 5.12 -7.45
N GLY A 123 10.95 4.61 -6.21
CA GLY A 123 9.98 5.03 -5.20
C GLY A 123 10.53 4.81 -3.80
N HIS A 124 9.73 5.10 -2.78
CA HIS A 124 10.13 4.92 -1.39
C HIS A 124 9.46 3.68 -0.78
N PHE A 125 10.26 2.67 -0.46
CA PHE A 125 9.79 1.41 0.13
C PHE A 125 10.41 1.26 1.50
N GLY A 126 9.75 1.75 2.54
CA GLY A 126 10.29 1.72 3.91
C GLY A 126 11.56 2.56 4.09
N THR A 127 12.09 2.55 5.31
CA THR A 127 13.23 3.38 5.69
C THR A 127 14.53 2.75 5.22
N GLY A 128 15.06 3.24 4.09
CA GLY A 128 16.42 2.90 3.63
C GLY A 128 16.56 1.58 2.89
N THR A 129 15.48 0.95 2.42
CA THR A 129 15.54 -0.37 1.74
C THR A 129 16.53 -0.41 0.57
N LEU A 130 16.58 0.64 -0.26
CA LEU A 130 17.57 0.71 -1.34
C LEU A 130 19.01 0.65 -0.81
N GLN A 131 19.28 1.27 0.34
CA GLN A 131 20.59 1.26 0.96
C GLN A 131 20.96 -0.11 1.49
N TYR A 132 20.01 -0.84 2.10
CA TYR A 132 20.24 -2.21 2.54
C TYR A 132 20.50 -3.18 1.37
N LEU A 133 19.81 -3.01 0.24
CA LEU A 133 20.10 -3.78 -0.96
C LEU A 133 21.49 -3.45 -1.54
N LYS A 134 21.91 -2.18 -1.51
CA LYS A 134 23.29 -1.78 -1.87
C LYS A 134 24.31 -2.45 -0.96
N TRP A 135 24.05 -2.48 0.34
CA TRP A 135 24.92 -3.14 1.32
C TRP A 135 25.01 -4.65 1.05
N ALA A 136 23.87 -5.33 0.83
CA ALA A 136 23.86 -6.74 0.43
C ALA A 136 24.72 -6.97 -0.83
N LYS A 137 24.55 -6.17 -1.88
CA LYS A 137 25.37 -6.27 -3.09
C LYS A 137 26.88 -6.09 -2.81
N GLN A 138 27.25 -5.13 -1.95
CA GLN A 138 28.64 -4.93 -1.52
C GLN A 138 29.21 -6.13 -0.75
N HIS A 139 28.36 -6.93 -0.10
CA HIS A 139 28.74 -8.16 0.61
C HIS A 139 28.70 -9.40 -0.29
N GLY A 140 28.62 -9.21 -1.61
CA GLY A 140 28.67 -10.30 -2.59
C GLY A 140 27.33 -11.01 -2.81
N VAL A 141 26.22 -10.46 -2.30
CA VAL A 141 24.89 -11.00 -2.58
C VAL A 141 24.53 -10.72 -4.03
N ARG A 142 24.23 -11.78 -4.80
CA ARG A 142 23.74 -11.65 -6.17
C ARG A 142 22.30 -11.13 -6.15
N ILE A 143 21.98 -10.18 -7.02
CA ILE A 143 20.65 -9.59 -7.15
C ILE A 143 20.14 -9.79 -8.58
N LEU A 144 18.98 -10.44 -8.71
CA LEU A 144 18.28 -10.59 -9.98
C LEU A 144 17.01 -9.74 -9.96
N CYS A 145 16.74 -9.03 -11.05
CA CYS A 145 15.50 -8.27 -11.20
C CYS A 145 14.60 -8.94 -12.25
N VAL A 146 13.35 -9.21 -11.90
CA VAL A 146 12.31 -9.68 -12.83
C VAL A 146 11.28 -8.56 -12.96
N ASP A 147 11.25 -7.86 -14.10
CA ASP A 147 10.31 -6.75 -14.33
C ASP A 147 10.16 -6.55 -15.85
N PRO A 148 8.97 -6.22 -16.38
CA PRO A 148 8.83 -5.81 -17.79
C PRO A 148 9.63 -4.54 -18.13
N ARG A 149 10.03 -3.74 -17.14
CA ARG A 149 10.74 -2.47 -17.30
C ARG A 149 12.13 -2.53 -16.68
N VAL A 150 13.11 -2.00 -17.40
CA VAL A 150 14.44 -1.72 -16.83
C VAL A 150 14.36 -0.46 -15.95
N THR A 151 14.09 -0.67 -14.67
CA THR A 151 13.93 0.35 -13.62
C THR A 151 15.26 0.98 -13.20
N THR A 152 15.23 2.15 -12.51
CA THR A 152 16.45 2.74 -11.93
C THR A 152 17.09 1.76 -10.95
N THR A 153 16.25 1.04 -10.19
CA THR A 153 16.71 -0.02 -9.29
C THR A 153 17.48 -1.10 -10.02
N SER A 154 16.92 -1.62 -11.10
CA SER A 154 17.58 -2.65 -11.89
C SER A 154 18.91 -2.18 -12.45
N ARG A 155 18.97 -0.95 -12.97
CA ARG A 155 20.23 -0.37 -13.48
C ARG A 155 21.30 -0.24 -12.40
N GLN A 156 20.92 0.06 -11.16
CA GLN A 156 21.85 0.24 -10.06
C GLN A 156 22.30 -1.08 -9.40
N LEU A 157 21.41 -2.07 -9.32
CA LEU A 157 21.60 -3.21 -8.43
C LEU A 157 21.56 -4.57 -9.11
N ALA A 158 20.89 -4.73 -10.25
CA ALA A 158 20.76 -6.04 -10.85
C ALA A 158 22.11 -6.52 -11.40
N ASP A 159 22.48 -7.76 -11.08
CA ASP A 159 23.50 -8.50 -11.83
C ASP A 159 22.93 -9.02 -13.15
N GLU A 160 21.63 -9.31 -13.16
CA GLU A 160 20.89 -9.68 -14.36
C GLU A 160 19.42 -9.23 -14.25
N HIS A 161 18.87 -8.83 -15.39
CA HIS A 161 17.50 -8.38 -15.55
C HIS A 161 16.74 -9.33 -16.47
N VAL A 162 15.69 -9.95 -15.96
CA VAL A 162 14.82 -10.85 -16.71
C VAL A 162 13.54 -10.11 -17.06
N THR A 163 13.38 -9.79 -18.34
CA THR A 163 12.17 -9.15 -18.84
C THR A 163 11.07 -10.20 -19.07
N ILE A 164 9.91 -9.96 -18.47
CA ILE A 164 8.68 -10.73 -18.72
C ILE A 164 7.66 -9.88 -19.44
N ARG A 165 6.65 -10.51 -20.06
CA ARG A 165 5.48 -9.79 -20.55
C ARG A 165 4.66 -9.32 -19.33
N PRO A 166 4.10 -8.10 -19.34
CA PRO A 166 3.26 -7.65 -18.24
C PRO A 166 2.13 -8.65 -17.94
N SER A 167 1.92 -8.93 -16.66
CA SER A 167 0.90 -9.89 -16.16
C SER A 167 1.16 -11.36 -16.49
N THR A 168 2.40 -11.76 -16.80
CA THR A 168 2.76 -13.19 -17.00
C THR A 168 3.63 -13.76 -15.88
N ASP A 169 3.64 -13.13 -14.71
CA ASP A 169 4.42 -13.51 -13.54
C ASP A 169 4.10 -14.95 -13.08
N ALA A 170 2.80 -15.29 -13.01
CA ALA A 170 2.36 -16.62 -12.61
C ALA A 170 2.87 -17.73 -13.54
N ALA A 171 2.87 -17.49 -14.86
CA ALA A 171 3.38 -18.46 -15.82
C ALA A 171 4.89 -18.70 -15.63
N MET A 172 5.66 -17.64 -15.40
CA MET A 172 7.10 -17.74 -15.13
C MET A 172 7.37 -18.48 -13.81
N LEU A 173 6.65 -18.15 -12.73
CA LEU A 173 6.81 -18.81 -11.43
C LEU A 173 6.48 -20.30 -11.50
N ILE A 174 5.42 -20.69 -12.22
CA ILE A 174 5.07 -22.10 -12.44
C ILE A 174 6.15 -22.82 -13.26
N ALA A 175 6.69 -22.19 -14.31
CA ALA A 175 7.78 -22.77 -15.10
C ALA A 175 9.07 -22.94 -14.28
N MET A 176 9.40 -21.97 -13.42
CA MET A 176 10.51 -22.09 -12.47
C MET A 176 10.30 -23.24 -11.50
N ALA A 177 9.11 -23.37 -10.92
CA ALA A 177 8.78 -24.49 -10.05
C ALA A 177 8.95 -25.83 -10.78
N GLN A 178 8.48 -25.91 -12.04
CA GLN A 178 8.65 -27.11 -12.85
C GLN A 178 10.13 -27.46 -13.10
N ALA A 179 10.95 -26.46 -13.44
CA ALA A 179 12.38 -26.66 -13.67
C ALA A 179 13.15 -27.05 -12.40
N ILE A 180 12.63 -26.73 -11.21
CA ILE A 180 13.22 -27.12 -9.92
C ILE A 180 12.88 -28.57 -9.57
N VAL A 181 11.66 -29.03 -9.89
CA VAL A 181 11.21 -30.39 -9.53
C VAL A 181 11.56 -31.46 -10.56
N SER A 182 11.90 -31.07 -11.79
CA SER A 182 12.36 -31.97 -12.86
C SER A 182 13.83 -32.33 -12.70
#